data_AF-A0A7U6GDQ2-F1
#
_entry.id   AF-A0A7U6GDQ2-F1
#
_cell.length_a   1.000
_cell.length_b   1.000
_cell.length_c   1.000
_cell.angle_alpha   90.00
_cell.angle_beta   90.00
_cell.angle_gamma   90.00
#
_symmetry.space_group_name_H-M   'P 1'
#
loop_
_entity.id
_entity.type
_entity.pdbx_description
1 polymer ?
#
loop_
_entity_poly.entity_id
_entity_poly.type
_entity_poly.pdbx_seq_one_letter_code
_entity_poly.pdbx_strand_id
1 'polypeptide(L)'
;MNLLDYEIGLIFDKVSKKLNRKEFEIYWYLRYERVPYDNDSTIARKLGIPRTTYISRKKKFEENLRKLILEEIGIEGVQRINEKFFRIKDFE
;
A
#
# COMPACT_ATOMS: atom_id res chain seq x y z
N MET A 1 19.74 -7.15 -2.91
CA MET A 1 18.46 -6.43 -2.71
C MET A 1 18.50 -5.19 -3.59
N ASN A 2 17.46 -4.95 -4.40
CA ASN A 2 17.47 -3.81 -5.33
C ASN A 2 17.38 -2.50 -4.52
N LEU A 3 18.17 -1.48 -4.86
CA LEU A 3 18.20 -0.20 -4.13
C LEU A 3 16.78 0.41 -4.04
N LEU A 4 16.01 0.24 -5.11
CA LEU A 4 14.63 0.69 -5.21
C LEU A 4 13.68 -0.02 -4.24
N ASP A 5 13.84 -1.34 -4.06
CA ASP A 5 12.99 -2.11 -3.13
C ASP A 5 13.23 -1.67 -1.69
N TYR A 6 14.47 -1.32 -1.36
CA TYR A 6 14.84 -0.76 -0.06
C TYR A 6 14.25 0.64 0.15
N GLU A 7 14.38 1.53 -0.83
CA GLU A 7 13.79 2.88 -0.78
C GLU A 7 12.27 2.81 -0.59
N ILE A 8 11.59 1.95 -1.35
CA ILE A 8 10.15 1.72 -1.24
C ILE A 8 9.78 1.16 0.13
N GLY A 9 10.56 0.19 0.63
CA GLY A 9 10.38 -0.35 1.97
C GLY A 9 10.42 0.74 3.05
N LEU A 10 11.41 1.64 2.98
CA LEU A 10 11.53 2.76 3.93
C LEU A 10 10.36 3.74 3.86
N ILE A 11 9.84 4.02 2.66
CA ILE A 11 8.66 4.88 2.49
C ILE A 11 7.45 4.24 3.17
N PHE A 12 7.19 2.96 2.90
CA PHE A 12 6.08 2.23 3.53
C PHE A 12 6.23 2.16 5.05
N ASP A 13 7.44 1.95 5.58
CA ASP A 13 7.68 1.95 7.02
C ASP A 13 7.36 3.30 7.67
N LYS A 14 7.76 4.42 7.03
CA LYS A 14 7.42 5.76 7.52
C LYS A 14 5.92 6.02 7.46
N VAL A 15 5.29 5.70 6.35
CA VAL A 15 3.85 5.91 6.15
C VAL A 15 3.02 5.06 7.11
N SER A 16 3.43 3.81 7.37
CA SER A 16 2.73 2.90 8.28
C SER A 16 2.57 3.46 9.69
N LYS A 17 3.53 4.27 10.15
CA LYS A 17 3.51 4.94 11.47
C LYS A 17 2.45 6.05 11.58
N LYS A 18 1.98 6.57 10.45
CA LYS A 18 0.95 7.63 10.38
C LYS A 18 -0.47 7.06 10.23
N LEU A 19 -0.61 5.75 10.01
CA LEU A 19 -1.91 5.11 9.86
C LEU A 19 -2.64 5.03 11.21
N ASN A 20 -3.96 5.20 11.19
CA ASN A 20 -4.75 4.90 12.37
C ASN A 20 -4.85 3.38 12.58
N ARG A 21 -5.30 2.94 13.77
CA ARG A 21 -5.39 1.51 14.11
C ARG A 21 -6.12 0.65 13.06
N LYS A 22 -7.26 1.13 12.54
CA LYS A 22 -8.08 0.37 11.58
C LYS A 22 -7.41 0.26 10.20
N GLU A 23 -6.68 1.29 9.81
CA GLU A 23 -5.88 1.30 8.58
C GLU A 23 -4.65 0.42 8.72
N PHE A 24 -3.98 0.49 9.89
CA PHE A 24 -2.82 -0.32 10.19
C PHE A 24 -3.14 -1.82 10.18
N GLU A 25 -4.29 -2.24 10.72
CA GLU A 25 -4.76 -3.64 10.64
C GLU A 25 -4.88 -4.13 9.19
N ILE A 26 -5.40 -3.28 8.29
CA ILE A 26 -5.50 -3.60 6.85
C ILE A 26 -4.12 -3.63 6.21
N TYR A 27 -3.29 -2.61 6.47
CA TYR A 27 -1.92 -2.54 5.96
C TYR A 27 -1.11 -3.78 6.35
N TRP A 28 -1.14 -4.15 7.62
CA TRP A 28 -0.42 -5.28 8.17
C TRP A 28 -0.82 -6.57 7.47
N TYR A 29 -2.13 -6.83 7.37
CA TYR A 29 -2.63 -8.02 6.67
C TYR A 29 -2.15 -8.04 5.21
N LEU A 30 -2.34 -6.94 4.47
CA LEU A 30 -1.98 -6.87 3.06
C LEU A 30 -0.48 -7.03 2.81
N ARG A 31 0.36 -6.56 3.74
CA ARG A 31 1.82 -6.55 3.60
C ARG A 31 2.48 -7.84 4.04
N TYR A 32 1.97 -8.48 5.11
CA TYR A 32 2.66 -9.58 5.77
C TYR A 32 1.88 -10.89 5.82
N GLU A 33 0.54 -10.84 5.81
CA GLU A 33 -0.29 -12.05 5.98
C GLU A 33 -0.98 -12.50 4.69
N ARG A 34 -1.10 -11.60 3.70
CA ARG A 34 -1.83 -11.87 2.46
C ARG A 34 -1.21 -13.01 1.69
N VAL A 35 -2.03 -14.00 1.34
CA VAL A 35 -1.66 -15.07 0.40
C VAL A 35 -2.10 -14.72 -1.04
N PRO A 36 -1.46 -15.30 -2.09
CA PRO A 36 -1.71 -14.93 -3.49
C PRO A 36 -3.18 -14.99 -3.96
N TYR A 37 -4.02 -15.76 -3.28
CA TYR A 37 -5.43 -15.99 -3.63
C TYR A 37 -6.43 -15.41 -2.63
N ASP A 38 -5.97 -14.57 -1.69
CA ASP A 38 -6.87 -13.88 -0.77
C ASP A 38 -7.75 -12.88 -1.51
N ASN A 39 -9.05 -13.15 -1.48
CA ASN A 39 -10.08 -12.22 -1.93
C ASN A 39 -10.64 -11.41 -0.75
N ASP A 40 -11.38 -10.34 -1.05
CA ASP A 40 -11.91 -9.43 -0.04
C ASP A 40 -12.77 -10.13 1.04
N SER A 41 -13.45 -11.23 0.70
CA SER A 41 -14.25 -12.00 1.66
C SER A 41 -13.37 -12.78 2.65
N THR A 42 -12.28 -13.38 2.17
CA THR A 42 -11.31 -14.10 3.02
C THR A 42 -10.62 -13.14 3.97
N ILE A 43 -10.18 -11.99 3.47
CA ILE A 43 -9.50 -10.96 4.28
C ILE A 43 -10.45 -10.41 5.34
N ALA A 44 -11.68 -10.06 4.96
CA ALA A 44 -12.68 -9.56 5.91
C ALA A 44 -12.94 -10.57 7.04
N ARG A 45 -13.02 -11.87 6.71
CA ARG A 45 -13.18 -12.94 7.70
C ARG A 45 -11.99 -13.02 8.65
N LYS A 46 -10.75 -12.94 8.15
CA LYS A 46 -9.54 -12.95 8.96
C LYS A 46 -9.44 -11.76 9.90
N LEU A 47 -9.86 -10.59 9.43
CA LEU A 47 -9.94 -9.36 10.23
C LEU A 47 -11.14 -9.32 11.18
N GLY A 48 -12.04 -10.32 11.14
CA GLY A 48 -13.22 -10.37 11.99
C GLY A 48 -14.24 -9.26 11.71
N ILE A 49 -14.31 -8.74 10.48
CA ILE A 49 -15.20 -7.66 10.09
C ILE A 49 -16.10 -8.04 8.90
N PRO A 50 -17.27 -7.41 8.73
CA PRO A 50 -18.11 -7.64 7.55
C PRO A 50 -17.36 -7.29 6.25
N ARG A 51 -17.60 -8.05 5.18
CA ARG A 51 -17.00 -7.82 3.85
C ARG A 51 -17.20 -6.39 3.35
N THR A 52 -18.41 -5.84 3.49
CA THR A 52 -18.74 -4.46 3.08
C THR A 52 -17.94 -3.42 3.89
N THR A 53 -17.77 -3.66 5.19
CA THR A 53 -16.93 -2.84 6.06
C THR A 53 -15.47 -2.91 5.64
N TYR A 54 -14.95 -4.10 5.33
CA TYR A 54 -13.59 -4.25 4.83
C TYR A 54 -13.39 -3.48 3.53
N ILE A 55 -14.27 -3.63 2.54
CA ILE A 55 -14.17 -2.90 1.26
C ILE A 55 -14.15 -1.38 1.48
N SER A 56 -15.05 -0.86 2.32
CA SER A 56 -15.10 0.57 2.63
C SER A 56 -13.82 1.05 3.32
N ARG A 57 -13.31 0.28 4.30
CA ARG A 57 -12.07 0.63 5.01
C ARG A 57 -10.85 0.52 4.11
N LYS A 58 -10.77 -0.50 3.26
CA LYS A 58 -9.69 -0.70 2.29
C LYS A 58 -9.62 0.50 1.33
N LYS A 59 -10.75 0.93 0.78
CA LYS A 59 -10.79 2.11 -0.11
C LYS A 59 -10.27 3.37 0.58
N LYS A 60 -10.75 3.65 1.80
CA LYS A 60 -10.28 4.80 2.60
C LYS A 60 -8.79 4.70 2.93
N PHE A 61 -8.34 3.50 3.29
CA PHE A 61 -6.93 3.21 3.53
C PHE A 61 -6.09 3.48 2.28
N GLU A 62 -6.48 2.98 1.10
CA GLU A 62 -5.74 3.20 -0.15
C GLU A 62 -5.67 4.68 -0.53
N GLU A 63 -6.77 5.43 -0.34
CA GLU A 63 -6.80 6.88 -0.55
C GLU A 63 -5.87 7.62 0.42
N ASN A 64 -5.89 7.27 1.71
CA ASN A 64 -5.03 7.88 2.71
C ASN A 64 -3.55 7.50 2.51
N LEU A 65 -3.28 6.22 2.25
CA LEU A 65 -1.95 5.69 1.97
C LEU A 65 -1.32 6.41 0.77
N ARG A 66 -2.08 6.62 -0.31
CA ARG A 66 -1.60 7.39 -1.47
C ARG A 66 -1.23 8.81 -1.06
N LYS A 67 -2.06 9.50 -0.27
CA LYS A 67 -1.74 10.86 0.21
C LYS A 67 -0.46 10.90 1.04
N LEU A 68 -0.34 9.99 2.01
CA LEU A 68 0.83 9.91 2.88
C LEU A 68 2.11 9.57 2.12
N ILE A 69 2.04 8.68 1.11
CA ILE A 69 3.18 8.39 0.24
C ILE A 69 3.58 9.65 -0.53
N LEU A 70 2.62 10.36 -1.14
CA LEU A 70 2.87 11.60 -1.88
C LEU A 70 3.50 12.67 -0.99
N GLU A 71 3.07 12.80 0.26
CA GLU A 71 3.66 13.71 1.24
C GLU A 71 5.10 13.33 1.60
N GLU A 72 5.41 12.03 1.71
CA GLU A 72 6.75 11.56 2.06
C GLU A 72 7.76 11.68 0.91
N ILE A 73 7.34 11.42 -0.33
CA ILE A 73 8.27 11.40 -1.48
C ILE A 73 8.24 12.67 -2.33
N GLY A 74 7.20 13.50 -2.17
CA GLY A 74 6.95 14.66 -3.01
C GLY A 74 6.67 14.30 -4.48
N ILE A 75 6.34 15.30 -5.29
CA ILE A 75 6.04 15.11 -6.73
C ILE A 75 7.26 14.54 -7.47
N GLU A 76 8.47 14.97 -7.11
CA GLU A 76 9.73 14.49 -7.73
C GLU A 76 10.04 13.02 -7.41
N GLY A 77 9.67 12.54 -6.22
CA GLY A 77 9.82 11.14 -5.84
C GLY A 77 8.87 10.24 -6.64
N VAL A 78 7.64 10.71 -6.90
CA VAL A 78 6.66 10.00 -7.74
C VAL A 78 7.18 9.83 -9.16
N GLN A 79 7.73 10.89 -9.76
CA GLN A 79 8.32 10.82 -11.11
C GLN A 79 9.46 9.79 -11.16
N ARG A 80 10.39 9.83 -10.20
CA ARG A 80 11.47 8.84 -10.09
C ARG A 80 10.98 7.40 -9.97
N ILE A 81 9.95 7.16 -9.15
CA ILE A 81 9.37 5.82 -9.00
C ILE A 81 8.70 5.40 -10.31
N ASN A 82 7.91 6.28 -10.93
CA ASN A 82 7.24 5.99 -12.20
C ASN A 82 8.24 5.73 -13.33
N GLU A 83 9.31 6.52 -13.47
CA GLU A 83 10.34 6.29 -14.49
C GLU A 83 11.08 4.95 -14.31
N LYS A 84 11.27 4.53 -13.06
CA LYS A 84 11.91 3.24 -12.73
C LYS A 84 10.95 2.05 -12.88
N PHE A 85 9.66 2.22 -12.57
CA PHE A 85 8.63 1.17 -12.67
C PHE A 85 8.08 1.00 -14.08
N PHE A 86 7.78 2.12 -14.74
CA PHE A 86 7.33 2.20 -16.12
C PHE A 86 8.51 2.72 -16.92
N ARG A 87 9.49 1.85 -17.20
CA ARG A 87 10.53 2.19 -18.17
C ARG A 87 9.80 2.63 -19.44
N ILE A 88 9.97 3.90 -19.82
CA ILE A 88 9.38 4.52 -21.03
C ILE A 88 9.79 3.77 -22.32
N LYS A 89 10.67 2.77 -22.23
CA LYS A 89 11.11 1.90 -23.33
C LYS A 89 10.35 0.58 -23.51
N ASP A 90 9.34 0.25 -22.70
CA ASP A 90 8.51 -0.96 -22.89
C ASP A 90 7.23 -0.69 -23.73
N PHE A 91 7.14 0.49 -24.38
CA PHE A 91 6.06 0.87 -25.30
C PHE A 91 6.53 1.10 -26.76
N GLU A 92 7.72 0.63 -27.14
CA GLU A 92 8.14 0.52 -28.56
C GLU A 92 7.93 -0.91 -29.09
#